data_AF-A0A842WYG0-F1
#
_entry.id   AF-A0A842WYG0-F1
#
_cell.length_a   1.000
_cell.length_b   1.000
_cell.length_c   1.000
_cell.angle_alpha   90.00
_cell.angle_beta   90.00
_cell.angle_gamma   90.00
#
_symmetry.space_group_name_H-M   'P 1'
#
loop_
_entity.id
_entity.type
_entity.pdbx_description
1 polymer ?
#
loop_
_entity_poly.entity_id
_entity_poly.type
_entity_poly.pdbx_seq_one_letter_code
_entity_poly.pdbx_strand_id
1 'polypeptide(L)'
;MNRRPANASREAMREWLTYHKNMSSLQLARQSGLTIERIIQWRIQYDVIDIKDKELFKAWLLYKDYTIGESAILLNVTQRTFRYYLKKYNIKKFEKSDEQFSDYRHKQVLKYVDLDRSVLRDKDMLAELYKHYGRVALAKMFGVSNTRMLVVLRKFGIMDPNRKWDPPNGCKNREWLYQKFVVEAKTLTECANEAGVCPHTIRNWLIKFGIRPRDLGEATRLRFNKKDSKVLTCTA
;
A
#
# COMPACT_ATOMS: atom_id res chain seq x y z
N MET A 1 16.43 -24.04 4.89
CA MET A 1 17.24 -23.96 3.65
C MET A 1 18.42 -22.98 3.85
N ASN A 2 19.41 -23.34 4.67
CA ASN A 2 20.53 -22.41 5.01
C ASN A 2 21.83 -22.66 4.22
N ARG A 3 21.83 -23.62 3.28
CA ARG A 3 23.05 -23.95 2.52
C ARG A 3 23.12 -23.15 1.23
N ARG A 4 24.31 -22.60 0.99
CA ARG A 4 24.72 -21.81 -0.17
C ARG A 4 24.39 -22.54 -1.49
N PRO A 5 23.81 -21.84 -2.48
CA PRO A 5 23.73 -22.33 -3.84
C PRO A 5 25.08 -22.17 -4.55
N ALA A 6 26.06 -23.03 -4.28
CA ALA A 6 27.39 -22.91 -4.91
C ALA A 6 27.34 -23.16 -6.43
N ASN A 7 26.36 -23.95 -6.90
CA ASN A 7 26.12 -24.31 -8.30
C ASN A 7 24.64 -24.20 -8.69
N ALA A 8 23.83 -23.39 -7.98
CA ALA A 8 22.41 -23.41 -8.26
C ALA A 8 22.04 -22.61 -9.52
N SER A 9 20.90 -22.98 -10.09
CA SER A 9 20.34 -22.32 -11.25
C SER A 9 20.14 -20.82 -11.02
N ARG A 10 20.01 -20.09 -12.13
CA ARG A 10 19.67 -18.66 -12.15
C ARG A 10 18.46 -18.33 -11.25
N GLU A 11 17.46 -19.21 -11.25
CA GLU A 11 16.23 -19.07 -10.47
C GLU A 11 16.47 -19.31 -8.97
N ALA A 12 17.18 -20.37 -8.60
CA ALA A 12 17.50 -20.67 -7.21
C ALA A 12 18.34 -19.54 -6.56
N MET A 13 19.23 -18.91 -7.33
CA MET A 13 19.97 -17.73 -6.86
C MET A 13 19.06 -16.54 -6.61
N ARG A 14 18.11 -16.28 -7.52
CA ARG A 14 17.11 -15.20 -7.36
C ARG A 14 16.20 -15.43 -6.16
N GLU A 15 15.72 -16.65 -5.98
CA GLU A 15 14.90 -17.04 -4.83
C GLU A 15 15.67 -16.87 -3.51
N TRP A 16 16.91 -17.34 -3.47
CA TRP A 16 17.77 -17.19 -2.29
C TRP A 16 17.99 -15.73 -1.91
N LEU A 17 18.28 -14.85 -2.90
CA LEU A 17 18.40 -13.42 -2.65
C LEU A 17 17.09 -12.78 -2.20
N THR A 18 15.97 -13.19 -2.79
CA THR A 18 14.63 -12.68 -2.45
C THR A 18 14.23 -13.06 -1.03
N TYR A 19 14.52 -14.30 -0.63
CA TYR A 19 14.32 -14.77 0.74
C TYR A 19 15.10 -13.93 1.76
N HIS A 20 16.33 -13.55 1.43
CA HIS A 20 17.19 -12.73 2.27
C HIS A 20 17.17 -11.23 1.93
N LYS A 21 16.08 -10.72 1.32
CA LYS A 21 15.99 -9.31 0.89
C LYS A 21 16.16 -8.29 2.02
N ASN A 22 15.86 -8.68 3.26
CA ASN A 22 15.95 -7.82 4.45
C ASN A 22 17.35 -7.81 5.09
N MET A 23 18.27 -8.66 4.63
CA MET A 23 19.65 -8.66 5.09
C MET A 23 20.48 -7.70 4.25
N SER A 24 21.43 -7.01 4.89
CA SER A 24 22.42 -6.22 4.16
C SER A 24 23.37 -7.12 3.38
N SER A 25 23.98 -6.60 2.31
CA SER A 25 24.96 -7.34 1.52
C SER A 25 26.14 -7.81 2.36
N LEU A 26 26.53 -7.04 3.39
CA LEU A 26 27.55 -7.41 4.37
C LEU A 26 27.13 -8.58 5.26
N GLN A 27 25.89 -8.61 5.74
CA GLN A 27 25.38 -9.73 6.54
C GLN A 27 25.30 -11.01 5.70
N LEU A 28 24.85 -10.90 4.45
CA LEU A 28 24.83 -12.01 3.51
C LEU A 28 26.22 -12.53 3.17
N ALA A 29 27.19 -11.64 2.96
CA ALA A 29 28.59 -12.00 2.74
C ALA A 29 29.12 -12.83 3.92
N ARG A 30 28.92 -12.36 5.16
CA ARG A 30 29.31 -13.06 6.39
C ARG A 30 28.65 -14.44 6.52
N GLN A 31 27.35 -14.53 6.24
CA GLN A 31 26.61 -15.79 6.37
C GLN A 31 26.98 -16.82 5.28
N SER A 32 27.26 -16.37 4.06
CA SER A 32 27.51 -17.24 2.91
C SER A 32 28.99 -17.57 2.70
N GLY A 33 29.91 -16.85 3.36
CA GLY A 33 31.35 -16.92 3.12
C GLY A 33 31.79 -16.35 1.78
N LEU A 34 30.95 -15.53 1.13
CA LEU A 34 31.26 -14.85 -0.13
C LEU A 34 31.80 -13.44 0.12
N THR A 35 32.51 -12.90 -0.86
CA THR A 35 32.91 -11.49 -0.82
C THR A 35 31.68 -10.58 -1.02
N ILE A 36 31.73 -9.37 -0.45
CA ILE A 36 30.63 -8.41 -0.54
C ILE A 36 30.38 -7.98 -1.98
N GLU A 37 31.45 -7.85 -2.78
CA GLU A 37 31.39 -7.49 -4.19
C GLU A 37 30.60 -8.54 -4.98
N ARG A 38 30.77 -9.84 -4.67
CA ARG A 38 30.06 -10.92 -5.34
C ARG A 38 28.57 -10.90 -5.02
N ILE A 39 28.20 -10.64 -3.77
CA ILE A 39 26.80 -10.48 -3.36
C ILE A 39 26.15 -9.28 -4.05
N ILE A 40 26.86 -8.14 -4.12
CA ILE A 40 26.37 -6.93 -4.80
C ILE A 40 26.16 -7.22 -6.29
N GLN A 41 27.13 -7.84 -6.96
CA GLN A 41 27.01 -8.22 -8.38
C GLN A 41 25.78 -9.09 -8.63
N TRP A 42 25.54 -10.11 -7.80
CA TRP A 42 24.36 -10.96 -7.94
C TRP A 42 23.07 -10.17 -7.70
N ARG A 43 22.99 -9.37 -6.64
CA ARG A 43 21.80 -8.54 -6.36
C ARG A 43 21.47 -7.59 -7.51
N ILE A 44 22.48 -7.00 -8.14
CA ILE A 44 22.31 -6.18 -9.36
C ILE A 44 21.84 -7.03 -10.54
N GLN A 45 22.47 -8.18 -10.78
CA GLN A 45 22.13 -9.08 -11.89
C GLN A 45 20.69 -9.63 -11.81
N TYR A 46 20.15 -9.78 -10.59
CA TYR A 46 18.83 -10.35 -10.32
C TYR A 46 17.77 -9.32 -9.92
N ASP A 47 18.09 -8.03 -9.97
CA ASP A 47 17.22 -6.91 -9.56
C ASP A 47 16.65 -7.07 -8.12
N VAL A 48 17.44 -7.64 -7.21
CA VAL A 48 17.08 -7.77 -5.77
C VAL A 48 17.82 -6.70 -4.99
N ILE A 49 17.24 -5.50 -4.98
CA ILE A 49 17.88 -4.31 -4.41
C ILE A 49 17.20 -3.90 -3.10
N ASP A 50 18.02 -3.65 -2.08
CA ASP A 50 17.58 -2.99 -0.85
C ASP A 50 18.09 -1.55 -0.84
N ILE A 51 17.18 -0.58 -0.87
CA ILE A 51 17.51 0.85 -0.84
C ILE A 51 18.17 1.27 0.49
N LYS A 52 18.02 0.46 1.56
CA LYS A 52 18.68 0.70 2.84
C LYS A 52 20.16 0.31 2.82
N ASP A 53 20.57 -0.52 1.88
CA ASP A 53 21.98 -0.86 1.68
C ASP A 53 22.65 0.18 0.80
N LYS A 54 23.41 1.09 1.43
CA LYS A 54 24.05 2.23 0.78
C LYS A 54 24.93 1.83 -0.40
N GLU A 55 25.76 0.80 -0.25
CA GLU A 55 26.75 0.44 -1.26
C GLU A 55 26.09 -0.29 -2.43
N LEU A 56 25.15 -1.19 -2.14
CA LEU A 56 24.35 -1.84 -3.17
C LEU A 56 23.51 -0.83 -3.97
N PHE A 57 22.85 0.10 -3.29
CA PHE A 57 22.02 1.12 -3.93
C PHE A 57 22.87 2.04 -4.83
N LYS A 58 24.05 2.47 -4.36
CA LYS A 58 25.00 3.25 -5.18
C LYS A 58 25.47 2.48 -6.40
N ALA A 59 25.90 1.22 -6.23
CA ALA A 59 26.39 0.39 -7.32
C ALA A 59 25.30 0.13 -8.38
N TRP A 60 24.07 -0.14 -7.93
CA TRP A 60 22.93 -0.32 -8.81
C TRP A 60 22.60 0.94 -9.63
N LEU A 61 22.62 2.12 -9.01
CA LEU A 61 22.40 3.40 -9.72
C LEU A 61 23.51 3.75 -10.72
N LEU A 62 24.75 3.32 -10.48
CA LEU A 62 25.84 3.53 -11.43
C LEU A 62 25.73 2.60 -12.64
N TYR A 63 25.19 1.40 -12.44
CA TYR A 63 25.09 0.38 -13.47
C TYR A 63 23.89 0.59 -14.41
N LYS A 64 22.84 1.28 -13.96
CA LYS A 64 21.59 1.47 -14.72
C LYS A 64 21.33 2.95 -15.00
N ASP A 65 21.08 3.31 -16.26
CA ASP A 65 20.64 4.67 -16.65
C ASP A 65 19.11 4.79 -16.56
N TYR A 66 18.56 4.58 -15.37
CA TYR A 66 17.14 4.78 -15.11
C TYR A 66 16.88 6.19 -14.58
N THR A 67 15.69 6.74 -14.84
CA THR A 67 15.22 7.98 -14.19
C THR A 67 14.87 7.75 -12.72
N ILE A 68 14.67 8.83 -11.94
CA ILE A 68 14.18 8.72 -10.54
C ILE A 68 12.84 7.98 -10.49
N GLY A 69 11.97 8.24 -11.47
CA GLY A 69 10.64 7.63 -11.57
C GLY A 69 10.72 6.13 -11.78
N GLU A 70 11.46 5.71 -12.81
CA GLU A 70 11.65 4.28 -13.13
C GLU A 70 12.34 3.54 -11.99
N SER A 71 13.35 4.18 -11.39
CA SER A 71 14.07 3.59 -10.27
C SER A 71 13.18 3.39 -9.05
N ALA A 72 12.32 4.36 -8.74
CA ALA A 72 11.35 4.24 -7.66
C ALA A 72 10.34 3.11 -7.92
N ILE A 73 9.87 2.96 -9.16
CA ILE A 73 8.95 1.88 -9.57
C ILE A 73 9.63 0.51 -9.43
N LEU A 74 10.85 0.35 -9.96
CA LEU A 74 11.59 -0.91 -9.89
C LEU A 74 11.86 -1.37 -8.45
N LEU A 75 12.13 -0.42 -7.55
CA LEU A 75 12.34 -0.70 -6.14
C LEU A 75 11.04 -0.79 -5.33
N ASN A 76 9.88 -0.59 -5.97
CA ASN A 76 8.57 -0.53 -5.33
C ASN A 76 8.52 0.44 -4.14
N VAL A 77 9.10 1.64 -4.33
CA VAL A 77 9.09 2.73 -3.35
C VAL A 77 8.51 4.00 -3.96
N THR A 78 8.09 4.93 -3.12
CA THR A 78 7.64 6.24 -3.62
C THR A 78 8.84 7.07 -4.11
N GLN A 79 8.64 7.95 -5.10
CA GLN A 79 9.67 8.90 -5.54
C GLN A 79 10.21 9.75 -4.37
N ARG A 80 9.35 10.08 -3.39
CA ARG A 80 9.75 10.81 -2.18
C ARG A 80 10.73 10.00 -1.33
N THR A 81 10.44 8.72 -1.09
CA THR A 81 11.33 7.80 -0.38
C THR A 81 12.65 7.64 -1.12
N PHE A 82 12.60 7.47 -2.44
CA PHE A 82 13.80 7.34 -3.26
C PHE A 82 14.70 8.59 -3.16
N ARG A 83 14.13 9.80 -3.32
CA ARG A 83 14.86 11.07 -3.16
C ARG A 83 15.44 11.25 -1.76
N TYR A 84 14.72 10.80 -0.73
CA TYR A 84 15.26 10.79 0.64
C TYR A 84 16.56 9.98 0.72
N TYR A 85 16.62 8.79 0.12
CA TYR A 85 17.82 7.96 0.12
C TYR A 85 18.96 8.52 -0.75
N LEU A 86 18.65 9.13 -1.91
CA LEU A 86 19.64 9.86 -2.70
C LEU A 86 20.32 10.95 -1.86
N LYS A 87 19.52 11.78 -1.17
CA LYS A 87 20.02 12.84 -0.28
C LYS A 87 20.80 12.26 0.91
N LYS A 88 20.24 11.24 1.57
CA LYS A 88 20.85 10.58 2.74
C LYS A 88 22.24 10.01 2.44
N TYR A 89 22.46 9.51 1.23
CA TYR A 89 23.75 8.93 0.82
C TYR A 89 24.62 9.87 -0.02
N ASN A 90 24.23 11.13 -0.15
CA ASN A 90 24.93 12.17 -0.90
C ASN A 90 25.21 11.78 -2.37
N ILE A 91 24.20 11.25 -3.06
CA ILE A 91 24.29 10.83 -4.46
C ILE A 91 23.77 11.97 -5.35
N LYS A 92 24.69 12.68 -6.04
CA LYS A 92 24.38 13.90 -6.81
C LYS A 92 23.92 13.69 -8.26
N LYS A 93 24.08 12.48 -8.83
CA LYS A 93 24.06 12.21 -10.29
C LYS A 93 22.67 12.25 -10.98
N PHE A 94 21.64 12.83 -10.37
CA PHE A 94 20.24 12.65 -10.83
C PHE A 94 19.51 13.92 -11.27
N GLU A 95 20.25 14.97 -11.66
CA GLU A 95 19.69 16.23 -12.18
C GLU A 95 19.37 16.16 -13.68
N LYS A 96 18.72 15.09 -14.17
CA LYS A 96 17.95 15.20 -15.42
C LYS A 96 16.61 15.84 -15.03
N SER A 97 16.26 16.99 -15.62
CA SER A 97 15.17 17.85 -15.16
C SER A 97 13.82 17.12 -15.11
N ASP A 98 13.14 17.21 -13.97
CA ASP A 98 11.80 16.65 -13.73
C ASP A 98 10.73 17.23 -14.68
N GLU A 99 11.03 18.31 -15.41
CA GLU A 99 10.10 19.04 -16.30
C GLU A 99 9.60 18.20 -17.49
N GLN A 100 10.32 17.16 -17.90
CA GLN A 100 9.85 16.23 -18.94
C GLN A 100 8.86 15.16 -18.43
N PHE A 101 8.58 15.09 -17.12
CA PHE A 101 7.98 13.91 -16.49
C PHE A 101 6.56 14.07 -15.91
N SER A 102 5.97 15.27 -15.96
CA SER A 102 4.53 15.46 -15.67
C SER A 102 3.66 14.50 -16.51
N ASP A 103 4.08 14.26 -17.75
CA ASP A 103 3.40 13.43 -18.74
C ASP A 103 3.64 11.92 -18.55
N TYR A 104 4.71 11.53 -17.85
CA TYR A 104 5.14 10.13 -17.73
C TYR A 104 4.50 9.40 -16.54
N ARG A 105 4.09 10.10 -15.46
CA ARG A 105 3.27 9.50 -14.38
C ARG A 105 1.94 8.96 -14.89
N HIS A 106 1.44 9.47 -16.02
CA HIS A 106 0.24 8.94 -16.66
C HIS A 106 0.50 7.69 -17.51
N LYS A 107 1.72 7.47 -18.01
CA LYS A 107 2.04 6.39 -18.95
C LYS A 107 2.52 5.09 -18.31
N GLN A 108 3.20 5.12 -17.16
CA GLN A 108 3.86 3.91 -16.62
C GLN A 108 3.14 3.19 -15.46
N VAL A 109 2.11 3.76 -14.85
CA VAL A 109 1.59 3.13 -13.61
C VAL A 109 0.87 1.82 -13.88
N LEU A 110 0.41 1.48 -15.09
CA LEU A 110 -0.50 0.35 -15.23
C LEU A 110 -0.30 -0.42 -16.54
N LYS A 111 0.32 -1.61 -16.46
CA LYS A 111 -0.05 -2.75 -17.32
C LYS A 111 -1.46 -3.23 -16.96
N TYR A 112 -2.46 -2.36 -17.01
CA TYR A 112 -3.80 -2.86 -17.21
C TYR A 112 -3.95 -3.11 -18.70
N VAL A 113 -4.73 -4.13 -19.04
CA VAL A 113 -5.22 -4.30 -20.41
C VAL A 113 -5.82 -2.96 -20.79
N ASP A 114 -5.26 -2.32 -21.82
CA ASP A 114 -5.81 -1.08 -22.37
C ASP A 114 -7.12 -1.47 -23.03
N LEU A 115 -8.18 -1.48 -22.22
CA LEU A 115 -9.50 -1.87 -22.67
C LEU A 115 -10.01 -0.75 -23.56
N ASP A 116 -10.52 -1.13 -24.74
CA ASP A 116 -11.09 -0.17 -25.68
C ASP A 116 -12.16 0.67 -24.99
N ARG A 117 -12.08 1.99 -25.15
CA ARG A 117 -13.04 2.96 -24.63
C ARG A 117 -14.43 2.76 -25.20
N SER A 118 -14.59 2.02 -26.30
CA SER A 118 -15.90 1.58 -26.81
C SER A 118 -16.71 0.81 -25.76
N VAL A 119 -16.06 0.04 -24.89
CA VAL A 119 -16.70 -0.70 -23.78
C VAL A 119 -17.34 0.25 -22.76
N LEU A 120 -16.86 1.48 -22.62
CA LEU A 120 -17.51 2.50 -21.78
C LEU A 120 -18.86 2.96 -22.33
N ARG A 121 -19.29 2.49 -23.51
CA ARG A 121 -20.63 2.75 -24.06
C ARG A 121 -21.58 1.59 -23.78
N ASP A 122 -21.06 0.40 -23.47
CA ASP A 122 -21.85 -0.78 -23.15
C ASP A 122 -22.17 -0.80 -21.64
N LYS A 123 -23.46 -0.62 -21.33
CA LYS A 123 -23.94 -0.58 -19.96
C LYS A 123 -23.73 -1.92 -19.23
N ASP A 124 -24.00 -3.04 -19.89
CA ASP A 124 -24.07 -4.34 -19.24
C ASP A 124 -22.67 -4.89 -18.98
N MET A 125 -21.76 -4.72 -19.96
CA MET A 125 -20.35 -5.06 -19.77
C MET A 125 -19.71 -4.21 -18.67
N LEU A 126 -19.99 -2.91 -18.63
CA LEU A 126 -19.47 -2.03 -17.58
C LEU A 126 -20.06 -2.38 -16.20
N ALA A 127 -21.33 -2.79 -16.13
CA ALA A 127 -21.96 -3.22 -14.89
C ALA A 127 -21.33 -4.51 -14.35
N GLU A 128 -21.07 -5.49 -15.23
CA GLU A 128 -20.41 -6.74 -14.86
C GLU A 128 -18.98 -6.48 -14.36
N LEU A 129 -18.20 -5.68 -15.10
CA LEU A 129 -16.86 -5.27 -14.68
C LEU A 129 -16.88 -4.55 -13.32
N TYR A 130 -17.91 -3.73 -13.05
CA TYR A 130 -18.03 -3.02 -11.78
C TYR A 130 -18.29 -3.94 -10.58
N LYS A 131 -18.89 -5.13 -10.78
CA LYS A 131 -19.07 -6.13 -9.70
C LYS A 131 -17.72 -6.65 -9.21
N HIS A 132 -16.77 -6.86 -10.13
CA HIS A 132 -15.45 -7.44 -9.83
C HIS A 132 -14.39 -6.38 -9.53
N TYR A 133 -14.49 -5.22 -10.18
CA TYR A 133 -13.49 -4.16 -10.13
C TYR A 133 -14.14 -2.86 -9.66
N GLY A 134 -13.69 -2.35 -8.51
CA GLY A 134 -14.16 -1.05 -8.04
C GLY A 134 -13.83 0.09 -9.01
N ARG A 135 -14.58 1.21 -8.91
CA ARG A 135 -14.46 2.41 -9.77
C ARG A 135 -13.02 2.84 -10.09
N VAL A 136 -12.15 2.86 -9.08
CA VAL A 136 -10.77 3.35 -9.24
C VAL A 136 -9.95 2.43 -10.15
N ALA A 137 -10.15 1.10 -10.03
CA ALA A 137 -9.50 0.12 -10.88
C ALA A 137 -9.99 0.24 -12.33
N LEU A 138 -11.29 0.41 -12.53
CA LEU A 138 -11.84 0.61 -13.88
C LEU A 138 -11.33 1.89 -14.53
N ALA A 139 -11.35 3.03 -13.82
CA ALA A 139 -10.84 4.29 -14.37
C ALA A 139 -9.41 4.15 -14.87
N LYS A 140 -8.62 3.42 -14.10
CA LYS A 140 -7.24 3.05 -14.40
C LYS A 140 -7.12 2.10 -15.61
N MET A 141 -7.96 1.07 -15.72
CA MET A 141 -7.97 0.11 -16.83
C MET A 141 -8.33 0.75 -18.18
N PHE A 142 -9.26 1.72 -18.16
CA PHE A 142 -9.71 2.41 -19.38
C PHE A 142 -8.90 3.67 -19.71
N GLY A 143 -7.86 3.98 -18.93
CA GLY A 143 -7.06 5.19 -19.12
C GLY A 143 -7.91 6.47 -19.05
N VAL A 144 -8.89 6.53 -18.14
CA VAL A 144 -9.76 7.69 -17.92
C VAL A 144 -9.62 8.24 -16.50
N SER A 145 -9.96 9.51 -16.31
CA SER A 145 -9.98 10.09 -14.96
C SER A 145 -11.05 9.41 -14.10
N ASN A 146 -10.78 9.31 -12.80
CA ASN A 146 -11.74 8.75 -11.83
C ASN A 146 -13.08 9.49 -11.86
N THR A 147 -13.04 10.82 -12.01
CA THR A 147 -14.23 11.67 -12.18
C THR A 147 -15.00 11.31 -13.45
N ARG A 148 -14.33 11.06 -14.58
CA ARG A 148 -15.00 10.65 -15.81
C ARG A 148 -15.68 9.30 -15.66
N MET A 149 -14.98 8.32 -15.08
CA MET A 149 -15.56 7.00 -14.79
C MET A 149 -16.78 7.11 -13.89
N LEU A 150 -16.74 7.95 -12.85
CA LEU A 150 -17.90 8.23 -11.99
C LEU A 150 -19.09 8.76 -12.79
N VAL A 151 -18.87 9.72 -13.69
CA VAL A 151 -19.92 10.29 -14.54
C VAL A 151 -20.54 9.21 -15.44
N VAL A 152 -19.71 8.34 -16.05
CA VAL A 152 -20.17 7.24 -16.90
C VAL A 152 -21.02 6.24 -16.09
N LEU A 153 -20.52 5.79 -14.93
CA LEU A 153 -21.24 4.85 -14.06
C LEU A 153 -22.58 5.44 -13.58
N ARG A 154 -22.64 6.75 -13.30
CA ARG A 154 -23.88 7.46 -12.96
C ARG A 154 -24.82 7.56 -14.14
N LYS A 155 -24.30 7.91 -15.33
CA LYS A 155 -25.09 8.01 -16.57
C LYS A 155 -25.82 6.70 -16.89
N PHE A 156 -25.19 5.56 -16.61
CA PHE A 156 -25.79 4.24 -16.83
C PHE A 156 -26.60 3.71 -15.64
N GLY A 157 -26.65 4.43 -14.51
CA GLY A 157 -27.34 3.97 -13.30
C GLY A 157 -26.66 2.78 -12.61
N ILE A 158 -25.40 2.47 -12.95
CA ILE A 158 -24.61 1.39 -12.34
C ILE A 158 -24.15 1.82 -10.94
N MET A 159 -23.84 3.10 -10.78
CA MET A 159 -23.51 3.71 -9.51
C MET A 159 -24.58 4.73 -9.15
N ASP A 160 -25.38 4.42 -8.14
CA ASP A 160 -26.35 5.38 -7.62
C ASP A 160 -25.58 6.56 -6.96
N PRO A 161 -25.74 7.79 -7.48
CA PRO A 161 -25.07 8.97 -6.95
C PRO A 161 -25.45 9.25 -5.48
N ASN A 162 -26.59 8.75 -5.05
CA ASN A 162 -27.16 8.89 -3.72
C ASN A 162 -27.09 7.60 -2.90
N ARG A 163 -26.34 6.57 -3.35
CA ARG A 163 -26.04 5.40 -2.52
C ARG A 163 -25.25 5.88 -1.32
N LYS A 164 -25.95 6.33 -0.28
CA LYS A 164 -25.44 6.42 1.07
C LYS A 164 -24.89 5.02 1.29
N TRP A 165 -23.59 4.95 1.51
CA TRP A 165 -22.97 3.70 1.93
C TRP A 165 -23.71 3.32 3.22
N ASP A 166 -24.64 2.38 3.11
CA ASP A 166 -25.31 1.82 4.25
C ASP A 166 -24.40 0.69 4.71
N PRO A 167 -23.89 0.80 5.95
CA PRO A 167 -23.01 -0.22 6.50
C PRO A 167 -23.75 -1.55 6.45
N PRO A 168 -23.09 -2.65 6.04
CA PRO A 168 -23.78 -3.92 5.80
C PRO A 168 -24.58 -4.48 6.99
N ASN A 169 -24.44 -3.92 8.20
CA ASN A 169 -24.85 -4.58 9.44
C ASN A 169 -25.77 -3.73 10.34
N GLY A 170 -26.42 -2.67 9.83
CA GLY A 170 -27.29 -1.85 10.67
C GLY A 170 -26.57 -1.07 11.78
N CYS A 171 -25.23 -1.00 11.75
CA CYS A 171 -24.37 -0.34 12.74
C CYS A 171 -24.57 1.18 12.88
N LYS A 172 -25.52 1.74 12.14
CA LYS A 172 -25.85 3.16 12.08
C LYS A 172 -27.01 3.52 13.01
N ASN A 173 -27.56 2.59 13.80
CA ASN A 173 -28.57 2.92 14.80
C ASN A 173 -27.93 3.34 16.13
N ARG A 174 -28.71 4.05 16.95
CA ARG A 174 -28.25 4.60 18.23
C ARG A 174 -27.95 3.47 19.22
N GLU A 175 -28.76 2.43 19.18
CA GLU A 175 -28.73 1.28 20.09
C GLU A 175 -27.43 0.50 19.95
N TRP A 176 -27.00 0.20 18.71
CA TRP A 176 -25.74 -0.47 18.44
C TRP A 176 -24.54 0.37 18.88
N LEU A 177 -24.56 1.67 18.58
CA LEU A 177 -23.49 2.57 19.01
C LEU A 177 -23.41 2.67 20.53
N TYR A 178 -24.54 2.79 21.22
CA TYR A 178 -24.57 2.81 22.68
C TYR A 178 -24.06 1.51 23.28
N GLN A 179 -24.53 0.36 22.77
CA GLN A 179 -24.09 -0.96 23.23
C GLN A 179 -22.59 -1.15 23.02
N LYS A 180 -22.07 -0.92 21.80
CA LYS A 180 -20.64 -1.13 21.50
C LYS A 180 -19.75 -0.10 22.17
N PHE A 181 -20.10 1.17 22.05
CA PHE A 181 -19.24 2.25 22.51
C PHE A 181 -19.33 2.43 24.03
N VAL A 182 -20.54 2.51 24.60
CA VAL A 182 -20.75 2.82 26.02
C VAL A 182 -20.68 1.55 26.87
N VAL A 183 -21.51 0.54 26.57
CA VAL A 183 -21.64 -0.66 27.41
C VAL A 183 -20.41 -1.57 27.30
N GLU A 184 -19.99 -1.91 26.08
CA GLU A 184 -18.82 -2.78 25.84
C GLU A 184 -17.48 -2.01 25.92
N ALA A 185 -17.52 -0.70 26.20
CA ALA A 185 -16.36 0.18 26.28
C ALA A 185 -15.39 0.10 25.09
N LYS A 186 -15.89 -0.21 23.88
CA LYS A 186 -15.04 -0.28 22.68
C LYS A 186 -14.55 1.09 22.25
N THR A 187 -13.35 1.12 21.69
CA THR A 187 -12.75 2.31 21.10
C THR A 187 -13.38 2.62 19.74
N LEU A 188 -13.26 3.87 19.29
CA LEU A 188 -13.76 4.26 17.95
C LEU A 188 -13.18 3.38 16.84
N THR A 189 -11.91 2.98 16.95
CA THR A 189 -11.24 2.13 15.96
C THR A 189 -11.82 0.71 15.93
N GLU A 190 -12.11 0.12 17.10
CA GLU A 190 -12.74 -1.20 17.18
C GLU A 190 -14.15 -1.17 16.59
N CYS A 191 -14.97 -0.19 16.99
CA CYS A 191 -16.31 0.00 16.42
C CYS A 191 -16.25 0.21 14.90
N ALA A 192 -15.26 0.96 14.41
CA ALA A 192 -15.10 1.24 12.99
C ALA A 192 -14.72 -0.01 12.20
N ASN A 193 -13.82 -0.84 12.74
CA ASN A 193 -13.46 -2.12 12.13
C ASN A 193 -14.66 -3.08 12.09
N GLU A 194 -15.44 -3.16 13.17
CA GLU A 194 -16.65 -3.99 13.22
C GLU A 194 -17.75 -3.52 12.26
N ALA A 195 -17.90 -2.19 12.11
CA ALA A 195 -18.88 -1.60 11.21
C ALA A 195 -18.37 -1.47 9.76
N GLY A 196 -17.10 -1.79 9.48
CA GLY A 196 -16.50 -1.62 8.14
C GLY A 196 -16.36 -0.16 7.68
N VAL A 197 -16.22 0.80 8.61
CA VAL A 197 -16.11 2.24 8.33
C VAL A 197 -14.80 2.84 8.81
N CYS A 198 -14.55 4.10 8.47
CA CYS A 198 -13.51 4.90 9.11
C CYS A 198 -13.93 5.33 10.53
N PRO A 199 -13.00 5.46 11.51
CA PRO A 199 -13.31 5.91 12.87
C PRO A 199 -13.97 7.30 12.94
N HIS A 200 -13.65 8.18 11.99
CA HIS A 200 -14.29 9.49 11.88
C HIS A 200 -15.81 9.38 11.61
N THR A 201 -16.23 8.38 10.84
CA THR A 201 -17.65 8.10 10.57
C THR A 201 -18.39 7.72 11.85
N ILE A 202 -17.81 6.83 12.68
CA ILE A 202 -18.38 6.46 13.99
C ILE A 202 -18.51 7.69 14.88
N ARG A 203 -17.48 8.54 14.95
CA ARG A 203 -17.52 9.79 15.74
C ARG A 203 -18.68 10.69 15.31
N ASN A 204 -18.89 10.85 13.99
CA ASN A 204 -19.99 11.66 13.48
C ASN A 204 -21.35 11.04 13.82
N TRP A 205 -21.48 9.71 13.82
CA TRP A 205 -22.72 9.06 14.26
C TRP A 205 -22.97 9.23 15.76
N LEU A 206 -21.94 9.14 16.62
CA LEU A 206 -22.08 9.40 18.05
C LEU A 206 -22.62 10.81 18.31
N ILE A 207 -22.04 11.82 17.66
CA ILE A 207 -22.51 13.22 17.73
C ILE A 207 -23.96 13.31 17.24
N LYS A 208 -24.27 12.69 16.10
CA LYS A 208 -25.62 12.69 15.52
C LYS A 208 -26.68 12.10 16.47
N PHE A 209 -26.34 11.08 17.24
CA PHE A 209 -27.24 10.42 18.19
C PHE A 209 -27.15 10.95 19.62
N GLY A 210 -26.44 12.06 19.84
CA GLY A 210 -26.29 12.67 21.16
C GLY A 210 -25.46 11.84 22.15
N ILE A 211 -24.61 10.92 21.66
CA ILE A 211 -23.68 10.17 22.49
C ILE A 211 -22.36 10.96 22.55
N ARG A 212 -21.98 11.44 23.74
CA ARG A 212 -20.74 12.20 23.92
C ARG A 212 -19.53 11.36 23.49
N PRO A 213 -18.76 11.78 22.47
CA PRO A 213 -17.49 11.14 22.17
C PRO A 213 -16.54 11.27 23.35
N ARG A 214 -15.80 10.19 23.65
CA ARG A 214 -14.78 10.22 24.69
C ARG A 214 -13.71 11.25 24.38
N ASP A 215 -13.21 11.91 25.41
CA ASP A 215 -12.04 12.76 25.27
C ASP A 215 -10.76 11.92 25.09
N LEU A 216 -9.65 12.61 24.82
CA LEU A 216 -8.37 11.96 24.58
C LEU A 216 -7.89 11.19 25.83
N GLY A 217 -8.19 11.69 27.03
CA GLY A 217 -7.79 11.11 28.30
C GLY A 217 -8.54 9.81 28.59
N GLU A 218 -9.86 9.82 28.46
CA GLU A 218 -10.73 8.66 28.57
C GLU A 218 -10.34 7.57 27.55
N ALA A 219 -10.11 7.96 26.29
CA ALA A 219 -9.68 7.03 25.26
C ALA A 219 -8.31 6.40 25.58
N THR A 220 -7.40 7.18 26.17
CA THR A 220 -6.07 6.71 26.57
C THR A 220 -6.16 5.73 27.75
N ARG A 221 -6.93 6.05 28.81
CA ARG A 221 -7.12 5.16 29.97
C ARG A 221 -7.71 3.81 29.56
N LEU A 222 -8.70 3.79 28.68
CA LEU A 222 -9.30 2.54 28.19
C LEU A 222 -8.30 1.65 27.45
N ARG A 223 -7.38 2.24 26.68
CA ARG A 223 -6.32 1.48 26.01
C ARG A 223 -5.36 0.82 27.00
N PHE A 224 -5.02 1.49 28.09
CA PHE A 224 -4.17 0.92 29.14
C PHE A 224 -4.88 -0.20 29.89
N ASN A 225 -6.12 0.03 30.35
CA ASN A 225 -6.89 -0.99 31.08
C ASN A 225 -7.10 -2.28 30.25
N LYS A 226 -7.30 -2.16 28.94
CA LYS A 226 -7.39 -3.32 28.03
C LYS A 226 -6.07 -4.07 27.89
N LYS A 227 -4.93 -3.38 27.97
CA LYS A 227 -3.61 -4.02 27.90
C LYS A 227 -3.37 -4.88 29.13
N ASP A 228 -3.70 -4.37 30.31
CA ASP A 228 -3.47 -5.06 31.59
C ASP A 228 -4.35 -6.31 31.73
N SER A 229 -5.62 -6.22 31.32
CA SER A 229 -6.54 -7.38 31.26
C SER A 229 -6.08 -8.45 30.26
N LYS A 230 -5.44 -8.05 29.14
CA LYS A 230 -4.89 -9.01 28.18
C LYS A 230 -3.61 -9.68 28.69
N VAL A 231 -2.81 -9.00 29.52
CA VAL A 231 -1.61 -9.61 30.14
C VAL A 231 -2.01 -10.72 31.11
N LEU A 232 -3.05 -10.49 31.92
CA LEU A 232 -3.54 -11.48 32.90
C LEU A 232 -4.10 -12.76 32.27
N THR A 233 -4.58 -12.70 31.03
CA THR A 233 -5.16 -13.85 30.32
C THR A 233 -4.12 -14.68 29.55
N CYS A 234 -2.89 -14.19 29.38
CA CYS A 234 -1.81 -14.90 28.69
C CYS A 234 -0.84 -15.63 29.64
N THR A 235 -1.00 -15.48 30.96
CA THR A 235 -0.14 -16.09 31.99
C THR A 235 -0.76 -17.33 32.66
N ALA A 236 -1.87 -17.84 32.13
CA ALA A 236 -2.52 -19.09 32.51
C ALA A 236 -2.39 -20.11 31.37
#